data_AF-A0A920KPF3-F1
#
_entry.id   AF-A0A920KPF3-F1
#
_cell.length_a   1.000
_cell.length_b   1.000
_cell.length_c   1.000
_cell.angle_alpha   90.00
_cell.angle_beta   90.00
_cell.angle_gamma   90.00
#
_symmetry.space_group_name_H-M   'P 1'
#
loop_
_entity.id
_entity.type
_entity.pdbx_description
1 polymer ?
#
loop_
_entity_poly.entity_id
_entity_poly.type
_entity_poly.pdbx_seq_one_letter_code
_entity_poly.pdbx_strand_id
1 'polypeptide(L)'
;MLIGISRGAFSNEAGVGTEVMAHGAAKTNEPIREGMLATLGPVFDTLIVCTCTAIVILLSGNWQQPGELSGITLTANAFHGEMGGLGLVLLAFVALILSTTTMFTGWYYGAKCFGFLVGAQWQPYFRWFFVLAVIFGATVSIDVVFNLISASYGLMAIPTMISSIVLAPKVAAASRDYFAAVSTRT
;
A
#
# COMPACT_ATOMS: atom_id res chain seq x y z
N MET A 1 6.77 -16.95 8.09
CA MET A 1 6.55 -15.71 8.88
C MET A 1 7.21 -14.49 8.22
N LEU A 2 8.52 -14.47 7.98
CA LEU A 2 9.23 -13.30 7.39
C LEU A 2 8.67 -12.85 6.03
N ILE A 3 8.38 -13.79 5.12
CA ILE A 3 7.76 -13.49 3.82
C ILE A 3 6.38 -12.85 4.02
N GLY A 4 5.58 -13.34 4.97
CA GLY A 4 4.26 -12.77 5.27
C GLY A 4 4.34 -11.34 5.80
N ILE A 5 5.30 -11.05 6.68
CA ILE A 5 5.53 -9.69 7.21
C ILE A 5 5.97 -8.75 6.08
N SER A 6 6.94 -9.17 5.26
CA SER A 6 7.43 -8.38 4.12
C SER A 6 6.31 -8.08 3.10
N ARG A 7 5.49 -9.10 2.77
CA ARG A 7 4.39 -8.95 1.82
C ARG A 7 3.23 -8.15 2.39
N GLY A 8 2.96 -8.28 3.69
CA GLY A 8 1.97 -7.46 4.39
C GLY A 8 2.37 -5.98 4.42
N ALA A 9 3.62 -5.68 4.77
CA ALA A 9 4.15 -4.32 4.74
C ALA A 9 4.19 -3.74 3.32
N PHE A 10 4.37 -4.57 2.29
CA PHE A 10 4.24 -4.13 0.89
C PHE A 10 2.79 -3.78 0.53
N SER A 11 1.80 -4.49 1.07
CA SER A 11 0.38 -4.27 0.78
C SER A 11 -0.15 -2.99 1.43
N ASN A 12 0.08 -2.84 2.73
CA ASN A 12 -0.51 -1.74 3.52
C ASN A 12 0.45 -0.57 3.78
N GLU A 13 1.72 -0.68 3.37
CA GLU A 13 2.75 0.35 3.54
C GLU A 13 2.96 0.80 5.00
N ALA A 14 2.60 -0.04 5.97
CA ALA A 14 2.68 0.28 7.38
C ALA A 14 4.13 0.57 7.79
N GLY A 15 4.34 1.75 8.39
CA GLY A 15 5.66 2.19 8.86
C GLY A 15 6.58 2.75 7.77
N VAL A 16 6.16 2.75 6.50
CA VAL A 16 6.95 3.30 5.37
C VAL A 16 6.79 4.82 5.27
N GLY A 17 5.63 5.36 5.68
CA GLY A 17 5.37 6.80 5.77
C GLY A 17 4.82 7.43 4.50
N THR A 18 4.36 6.62 3.55
CA THR A 18 3.75 7.04 2.30
C THR A 18 2.28 7.44 2.48
N GLU A 19 1.52 6.62 3.22
CA GLU A 19 0.10 6.84 3.52
C GLU A 19 -0.14 8.21 4.21
N VAL A 20 0.75 8.62 5.10
CA VAL A 20 0.65 9.93 5.79
C VAL A 20 0.78 11.11 4.83
N MET A 21 1.39 10.96 3.65
CA MET A 21 1.47 12.03 2.65
C MET A 21 0.12 12.29 1.96
N ALA A 22 -0.71 11.26 1.79
CA ALA A 22 -2.06 11.41 1.29
C ALA A 22 -2.96 12.06 2.33
N HIS A 23 -2.98 11.54 3.56
CA HIS A 23 -3.80 12.08 4.64
C HIS A 23 -3.36 13.47 5.10
N GLY A 24 -2.06 13.78 5.01
CA GLY A 24 -1.53 15.13 5.27
C GLY A 24 -1.98 16.18 4.24
N ALA A 25 -2.44 15.76 3.06
CA ALA A 25 -3.02 16.64 2.05
C ALA A 25 -4.54 16.83 2.22
N ALA A 26 -5.19 16.10 3.14
CA ALA A 26 -6.60 16.23 3.41
C ALA A 26 -6.92 17.60 4.03
N LYS A 27 -8.00 18.23 3.56
CA LYS A 27 -8.50 19.48 4.13
C LYS A 27 -9.29 19.17 5.41
N THR A 28 -8.58 19.00 6.52
CA THR A 28 -9.17 18.78 7.85
C THR A 28 -8.70 19.85 8.83
N ASN A 29 -9.55 20.18 9.79
CA ASN A 29 -9.16 20.95 10.97
C ASN A 29 -8.83 20.04 12.16
N GLU A 30 -9.07 18.73 12.02
CA GLU A 30 -8.98 17.75 13.10
C GLU A 30 -8.02 16.62 12.69
N PRO A 31 -6.70 16.79 12.89
CA PRO A 31 -5.70 15.82 12.44
C PRO A 31 -5.83 14.45 13.10
N ILE A 32 -6.34 14.39 14.35
CA ILE A 32 -6.58 13.12 15.05
C ILE A 32 -7.69 12.31 14.36
N ARG A 33 -8.73 12.98 13.85
CA ARG A 33 -9.82 12.31 13.10
C ARG A 33 -9.30 11.70 11.80
N GLU A 34 -8.50 12.44 11.04
CA GLU A 34 -7.88 11.92 9.82
C GLU A 34 -6.91 10.79 10.11
N GLY A 35 -6.15 10.88 11.20
CA GLY A 35 -5.28 9.79 11.65
C GLY A 35 -6.07 8.51 11.96
N MET A 36 -7.25 8.61 12.59
CA MET A 36 -8.14 7.46 12.81
C MET A 36 -8.68 6.91 11.49
N LEU A 37 -9.06 7.78 10.54
CA LEU A 37 -9.52 7.36 9.22
C LEU A 37 -8.43 6.62 8.44
N ALA A 38 -7.18 7.07 8.52
CA ALA A 38 -6.04 6.42 7.89
C ALA A 38 -5.88 4.96 8.36
N THR A 39 -6.12 4.67 9.65
CA THR A 39 -6.02 3.29 10.16
C THR A 39 -7.00 2.30 9.51
N LEU A 40 -8.05 2.78 8.82
CA LEU A 40 -8.97 1.91 8.09
C LEU A 40 -8.36 1.35 6.79
N GLY A 41 -7.34 1.99 6.21
CA GLY A 41 -6.67 1.52 5.00
C GLY A 41 -6.18 0.06 5.14
N PRO A 42 -5.32 -0.25 6.12
CA PRO A 42 -4.86 -1.61 6.38
C PRO A 42 -5.98 -2.60 6.74
N VAL A 43 -7.09 -2.15 7.34
CA VAL A 43 -8.24 -3.02 7.66
C VAL A 43 -8.90 -3.52 6.39
N PHE A 44 -9.20 -2.63 5.45
CA PHE A 44 -9.83 -3.04 4.19
C PHE A 44 -8.86 -3.81 3.29
N ASP A 45 -7.62 -3.34 3.16
CA ASP A 45 -6.63 -3.94 2.27
C ASP A 45 -6.13 -5.32 2.78
N THR A 46 -5.64 -5.37 4.02
CA THR A 46 -4.99 -6.57 4.54
C THR A 46 -5.98 -7.52 5.22
N LEU A 47 -6.86 -7.02 6.09
CA LEU A 47 -7.74 -7.90 6.87
C LEU A 47 -8.93 -8.42 6.06
N ILE A 48 -9.48 -7.63 5.15
CA ILE A 48 -10.63 -8.04 4.34
C ILE A 48 -10.16 -8.58 3.00
N VAL A 49 -9.56 -7.76 2.13
CA VAL A 49 -9.28 -8.13 0.73
C VAL A 49 -8.21 -9.21 0.64
N CYS A 50 -7.06 -9.05 1.31
CA CYS A 50 -6.00 -10.06 1.27
C CYS A 50 -6.42 -11.37 1.94
N THR A 51 -7.19 -11.33 3.04
CA THR A 51 -7.71 -12.54 3.69
C THR A 51 -8.70 -13.28 2.79
N CYS A 52 -9.64 -12.59 2.14
CA CYS A 52 -10.56 -13.22 1.18
C CYS A 52 -9.79 -13.90 0.04
N THR A 53 -8.78 -13.22 -0.52
CA THR A 53 -7.93 -13.77 -1.58
C THR A 53 -7.15 -15.00 -1.08
N ALA A 54 -6.59 -14.93 0.12
CA ALA A 54 -5.87 -16.04 0.74
C ALA A 54 -6.77 -17.25 0.98
N ILE A 55 -8.01 -17.05 1.42
CA ILE A 55 -8.99 -18.14 1.60
C ILE A 55 -9.24 -18.86 0.27
N VAL A 56 -9.48 -18.12 -0.83
CA VAL A 56 -9.70 -18.75 -2.15
C VAL A 56 -8.47 -19.55 -2.59
N ILE A 57 -7.26 -18.99 -2.41
CA ILE A 57 -6.01 -19.70 -2.73
C ILE A 57 -5.88 -20.97 -1.88
N LEU A 58 -6.16 -20.91 -0.58
CA LEU A 58 -6.05 -22.05 0.32
C LEU A 58 -7.05 -23.16 -0.02
N LEU A 59 -8.29 -22.80 -0.39
CA LEU A 59 -9.33 -23.75 -0.80
C LEU A 59 -9.00 -24.48 -2.10
N SER A 60 -8.38 -23.78 -3.06
CA SER A 60 -8.02 -24.37 -4.36
C SER A 60 -7.03 -25.54 -4.29
N GLY A 61 -6.22 -25.61 -3.23
CA GLY A 61 -5.16 -26.62 -3.11
C GLY A 61 -3.97 -26.44 -4.06
N ASN A 62 -4.05 -25.53 -5.04
CA ASN A 62 -2.98 -25.24 -6.01
C ASN A 62 -1.67 -24.77 -5.37
N TRP A 63 -1.71 -24.26 -4.13
CA TRP A 63 -0.53 -23.84 -3.38
C TRP A 63 0.39 -25.01 -2.97
N GLN A 64 -0.09 -26.26 -3.05
CA GLN A 64 0.65 -27.47 -2.68
C GLN A 64 1.60 -27.99 -3.77
N GLN A 65 1.59 -27.37 -4.96
CA GLN A 65 2.52 -27.66 -6.06
C GLN A 65 3.55 -26.53 -6.22
N PRO A 66 4.51 -26.38 -5.27
CA PRO A 66 5.49 -25.31 -5.32
C PRO A 66 6.42 -25.48 -6.54
N GLY A 67 6.39 -24.53 -7.47
CA GLY A 67 7.35 -24.44 -8.58
C GLY A 67 6.73 -24.21 -9.96
N GLU A 68 5.48 -24.63 -10.20
CA GLU A 68 4.81 -24.44 -11.50
C GLU A 68 3.97 -23.15 -11.57
N LEU A 69 3.45 -22.69 -10.43
CA LEU A 69 2.54 -21.54 -10.34
C LEU A 69 3.05 -20.53 -9.31
N SER A 70 3.30 -19.29 -9.74
CA SER A 70 3.78 -18.20 -8.89
C SER A 70 3.02 -16.90 -9.14
N GLY A 71 2.92 -16.06 -8.11
CA GLY A 71 2.34 -14.72 -8.18
C GLY A 71 0.90 -14.70 -8.68
N ILE A 72 0.63 -13.84 -9.66
CA ILE A 72 -0.72 -13.63 -10.23
C ILE A 72 -1.26 -14.92 -10.88
N THR A 73 -0.40 -15.76 -11.45
CA THR A 73 -0.81 -17.01 -12.11
C THR A 73 -1.38 -18.03 -11.12
N LEU A 74 -0.85 -18.07 -9.88
CA LEU A 74 -1.40 -18.90 -8.81
C LEU A 74 -2.81 -18.44 -8.43
N THR A 75 -2.99 -17.14 -8.22
CA THR A 75 -4.31 -16.55 -7.88
C THR A 75 -5.31 -16.75 -9.01
N ALA A 76 -4.90 -16.55 -10.27
CA ALA A 76 -5.76 -16.74 -11.43
C ALA A 76 -6.26 -18.19 -11.55
N ASN A 77 -5.39 -19.16 -11.33
CA ASN A 77 -5.78 -20.58 -11.36
C ASN A 77 -6.66 -20.96 -10.16
N ALA A 78 -6.39 -20.43 -8.97
CA ALA A 78 -7.24 -20.66 -7.80
C ALA A 78 -8.67 -20.13 -8.03
N PHE A 79 -8.80 -18.91 -8.55
CA PHE A 79 -10.10 -18.33 -8.86
C PHE A 79 -10.80 -19.03 -10.02
N HIS A 80 -10.05 -19.49 -11.03
CA HIS A 80 -10.62 -20.29 -12.11
C HIS A 80 -11.12 -21.65 -11.61
N GLY A 81 -10.36 -22.33 -10.75
CA GLY A 81 -10.72 -23.64 -10.20
C GLY A 81 -11.96 -23.59 -9.31
N GLU A 82 -12.03 -22.60 -8.41
CA GLU A 82 -13.11 -22.51 -7.41
C GLU A 82 -14.36 -21.79 -7.94
N MET A 83 -14.19 -20.81 -8.83
CA MET A 83 -15.29 -19.91 -9.26
C MET A 83 -15.51 -19.92 -10.79
N GLY A 84 -14.80 -20.76 -11.53
CA GLY A 84 -14.91 -20.88 -12.99
C GLY A 84 -14.48 -19.62 -13.75
N GLY A 85 -14.93 -19.51 -15.01
CA GLY A 85 -14.57 -18.38 -15.89
C GLY A 85 -15.05 -17.02 -15.36
N LEU A 86 -16.15 -16.96 -14.60
CA LEU A 86 -16.62 -15.72 -13.96
C LEU A 86 -15.65 -15.23 -12.89
N GLY A 87 -15.06 -16.13 -12.10
CA GLY A 87 -14.04 -15.80 -11.11
C GLY A 87 -12.82 -15.14 -11.74
N LEU A 88 -12.37 -15.65 -12.89
CA LEU A 88 -11.22 -15.10 -13.61
C LEU A 88 -11.48 -13.69 -14.14
N VAL A 89 -12.66 -13.44 -14.71
CA VAL A 89 -13.04 -12.11 -15.22
C VAL A 89 -13.16 -11.10 -14.09
N LEU A 90 -13.80 -11.48 -12.97
CA LEU A 90 -13.91 -10.62 -11.80
C LEU A 90 -12.54 -10.30 -11.19
N LEU A 91 -11.68 -11.30 -11.06
CA LEU A 91 -10.30 -11.11 -10.58
C LEU A 91 -9.54 -10.12 -11.47
N ALA A 92 -9.62 -10.27 -12.80
CA ALA A 92 -8.97 -9.35 -13.72
C ALA A 92 -9.49 -7.92 -13.60
N PHE A 93 -10.81 -7.75 -13.43
CA PHE A 93 -11.43 -6.44 -13.24
C PHE A 93 -10.98 -5.77 -11.93
N VAL A 94 -10.99 -6.51 -10.81
CA VAL A 94 -10.53 -6.00 -9.51
C VAL A 94 -9.03 -5.69 -9.55
N ALA A 95 -8.22 -6.57 -10.13
CA ALA A 95 -6.78 -6.37 -10.26
C ALA A 95 -6.46 -5.11 -11.09
N LEU A 96 -7.22 -4.85 -12.17
CA LEU A 96 -7.09 -3.64 -12.97
C LEU A 96 -7.37 -2.39 -12.14
N ILE A 97 -8.45 -2.38 -11.37
CA ILE A 97 -8.80 -1.24 -10.50
C ILE A 97 -7.71 -1.01 -9.45
N LEU A 98 -7.36 -2.04 -8.67
CA LEU A 98 -6.37 -1.93 -7.60
C LEU A 98 -4.99 -1.52 -8.12
N SER A 99 -4.53 -2.13 -9.22
CA SER A 99 -3.25 -1.79 -9.82
C SER A 99 -3.23 -0.34 -10.33
N THR A 100 -4.31 0.10 -10.98
CA THR A 100 -4.42 1.46 -11.50
C THR A 100 -4.43 2.50 -10.36
N THR A 101 -5.16 2.24 -9.28
CA THR A 101 -5.18 3.13 -8.12
C THR A 101 -3.79 3.25 -7.48
N THR A 102 -3.08 2.13 -7.30
CA THR A 102 -1.72 2.13 -6.75
C THR A 102 -0.74 2.86 -7.66
N MET A 103 -0.87 2.71 -8.98
CA MET A 103 -0.03 3.40 -9.95
C MET A 103 -0.18 4.93 -9.86
N PHE A 104 -1.41 5.45 -9.77
CA PHE A 104 -1.64 6.89 -9.61
C PHE A 104 -1.11 7.42 -8.28
N THR A 105 -1.33 6.67 -7.20
CA THR A 105 -0.82 7.01 -5.87
C THR A 105 0.71 7.02 -5.84
N GLY A 106 1.36 6.03 -6.45
CA GLY A 106 2.82 5.94 -6.57
C GLY A 106 3.42 7.12 -7.34
N TRP A 107 2.78 7.54 -8.43
CA TRP A 107 3.17 8.77 -9.14
C TRP A 107 3.07 10.00 -8.25
N TYR A 108 1.94 10.16 -7.53
CA TYR A 108 1.71 11.30 -6.65
C TYR A 108 2.76 11.37 -5.53
N TYR A 109 3.02 10.26 -4.84
CA TYR A 109 4.02 10.16 -3.79
C TYR A 109 5.43 10.48 -4.31
N GLY A 110 5.82 9.85 -5.42
CA GLY A 110 7.11 10.11 -6.05
C GLY A 110 7.27 11.58 -6.47
N ALA A 111 6.22 12.19 -7.03
CA ALA A 111 6.24 13.59 -7.41
C ALA A 111 6.45 14.51 -6.20
N LYS A 112 5.75 14.26 -5.09
CA LYS A 112 5.90 15.05 -3.85
C LYS A 112 7.31 14.95 -3.26
N CYS A 113 7.85 13.74 -3.17
CA CYS A 113 9.23 13.53 -2.70
C CYS A 113 10.25 14.19 -3.64
N PHE A 114 10.06 14.07 -4.95
CA PHE A 114 10.93 14.71 -5.95
C PHE A 114 10.87 16.23 -5.88
N GLY A 115 9.67 16.80 -5.73
CA GLY A 115 9.47 18.24 -5.56
C GLY A 115 10.11 18.77 -4.28
N PHE A 116 10.13 17.99 -3.20
CA PHE A 116 10.84 18.32 -1.97
C PHE A 116 12.37 18.34 -2.15
N LEU A 117 12.93 17.40 -2.92
CA LEU A 117 14.38 17.28 -3.15
C LEU A 117 14.93 18.28 -4.17
N VAL A 118 14.24 18.49 -5.29
CA VAL A 118 14.76 19.22 -6.47
C VAL A 118 14.06 20.58 -6.67
N GLY A 119 12.92 20.80 -6.00
CA GLY A 119 12.14 22.03 -6.06
C GLY A 119 10.78 21.84 -6.75
N ALA A 120 9.79 22.62 -6.29
CA ALA A 120 8.39 22.52 -6.71
C ALA A 120 8.19 22.78 -8.22
N GLN A 121 9.04 23.60 -8.83
CA GLN A 121 9.00 23.89 -10.27
C GLN A 121 9.31 22.67 -11.14
N TRP A 122 10.06 21.69 -10.62
CA TRP A 122 10.43 20.47 -11.34
C TRP A 122 9.45 19.31 -11.11
N GLN A 123 8.60 19.39 -10.09
CA GLN A 123 7.60 18.38 -9.74
C GLN A 123 6.74 17.91 -10.95
N PRO A 124 6.24 18.79 -11.85
CA PRO A 124 5.40 18.34 -12.96
C PRO A 124 6.10 17.43 -13.98
N TYR A 125 7.43 17.48 -14.06
CA TYR A 125 8.22 16.67 -14.98
C TYR A 125 8.41 15.23 -14.49
N PHE A 126 8.21 14.98 -13.18
CA PHE A 126 8.26 13.63 -12.60
C PHE A 126 7.28 12.67 -13.28
N ARG A 127 6.17 13.17 -13.85
CA ARG A 127 5.21 12.35 -14.60
C ARG A 127 5.86 11.57 -15.75
N TRP A 128 6.79 12.20 -16.47
CA TRP A 128 7.43 11.59 -17.63
C TRP A 128 8.41 10.49 -17.19
N PHE A 129 9.17 10.78 -16.13
CA PHE A 129 10.02 9.78 -15.49
C PHE A 129 9.20 8.58 -15.01
N PHE A 130 8.08 8.82 -14.34
CA PHE A 130 7.22 7.75 -13.84
C PHE A 130 6.63 6.87 -14.95
N VAL A 131 6.15 7.47 -16.05
CA VAL A 131 5.65 6.70 -17.21
C VAL A 131 6.76 5.82 -17.81
N LEU A 132 7.97 6.35 -17.97
CA LEU A 132 9.11 5.56 -18.45
C LEU A 132 9.47 4.42 -17.48
N ALA A 133 9.43 4.68 -16.17
CA ALA A 133 9.69 3.69 -15.14
C ALA A 133 8.64 2.57 -15.15
N VAL A 134 7.36 2.86 -15.42
CA VAL A 134 6.30 1.85 -15.56
C VAL A 134 6.55 0.96 -16.77
N ILE A 135 6.89 1.55 -17.93
CA ILE A 135 7.22 0.79 -19.15
C ILE A 135 8.43 -0.12 -18.91
N PHE A 136 9.48 0.42 -18.29
CA PHE A 136 10.66 -0.36 -17.94
C PHE A 136 10.33 -1.48 -16.95
N GLY A 137 9.58 -1.17 -15.89
CA GLY A 137 9.17 -2.13 -14.86
C GLY A 137 8.36 -3.30 -15.42
N ALA A 138 7.56 -3.08 -16.46
CA ALA A 138 6.82 -4.14 -17.15
C ALA A 138 7.72 -5.16 -17.87
N THR A 139 9.00 -4.82 -18.13
CA THR A 139 9.98 -5.70 -18.79
C THR A 139 10.93 -6.42 -17.83
N VAL A 140 10.91 -6.05 -16.54
CA VAL A 140 11.81 -6.59 -15.51
C VAL A 140 11.12 -7.74 -14.77
N SER A 141 11.91 -8.71 -14.28
CA SER A 141 11.36 -9.83 -13.52
C SER A 141 10.73 -9.37 -12.21
N ILE A 142 9.65 -10.04 -11.81
CA ILE A 142 8.89 -9.65 -10.62
C ILE A 142 9.72 -9.74 -9.33
N ASP A 143 10.67 -10.69 -9.26
CA ASP A 143 11.56 -10.85 -8.12
C ASP A 143 12.52 -9.67 -7.96
N VAL A 144 13.05 -9.15 -9.06
CA VAL A 144 13.91 -7.96 -9.05
C VAL A 144 13.11 -6.75 -8.57
N VAL A 145 11.88 -6.58 -9.05
CA VAL A 145 10.98 -5.50 -8.62
C VAL A 145 10.70 -5.62 -7.12
N PHE A 146 10.34 -6.81 -6.61
CA PHE A 146 10.07 -7.01 -5.19
C PHE A 146 11.30 -6.76 -4.31
N ASN A 147 12.48 -7.18 -4.74
CA ASN A 147 13.72 -6.94 -4.00
C ASN A 147 14.06 -5.45 -3.96
N LEU A 148 13.91 -4.74 -5.08
CA LEU A 148 14.16 -3.30 -5.17
C LEU A 148 13.20 -2.51 -4.27
N ILE A 149 11.91 -2.82 -4.31
CA ILE A 149 10.92 -2.14 -3.47
C ILE A 149 11.13 -2.48 -2.00
N SER A 150 11.43 -3.73 -1.68
CA SER A 150 11.68 -4.15 -0.29
C SER A 150 12.90 -3.45 0.31
N ALA A 151 13.99 -3.30 -0.47
CA ALA A 151 15.16 -2.52 -0.06
C ALA A 151 14.80 -1.03 0.14
N SER A 152 14.02 -0.47 -0.78
CA SER A 152 13.57 0.93 -0.72
C SER A 152 12.67 1.20 0.50
N TYR A 153 11.71 0.31 0.76
CA TYR A 153 10.81 0.39 1.93
C TYR A 153 11.58 0.22 3.23
N GLY A 154 12.58 -0.68 3.26
CA GLY A 154 13.48 -0.80 4.40
C GLY A 154 14.23 0.50 4.69
N LEU A 155 14.74 1.17 3.65
CA LEU A 155 15.44 2.46 3.79
C LEU A 155 14.49 3.58 4.25
N MET A 156 13.25 3.62 3.75
CA MET A 156 12.24 4.60 4.12
C MET A 156 11.67 4.38 5.53
N ALA A 157 11.53 3.13 5.94
CA ALA A 157 10.98 2.78 7.26
C ALA A 157 11.86 3.28 8.41
N ILE A 158 13.19 3.30 8.25
CA ILE A 158 14.12 3.75 9.30
C ILE A 158 13.83 5.20 9.74
N PRO A 159 13.93 6.23 8.87
CA PRO A 159 13.66 7.60 9.27
C PRO A 159 12.20 7.81 9.67
N THR A 160 11.24 7.18 8.99
CA THR A 160 9.82 7.28 9.32
C THR A 160 9.54 6.77 10.73
N MET A 161 10.01 5.56 11.08
CA MET A 161 9.79 4.99 12.40
C MET A 161 10.48 5.77 13.51
N ILE A 162 11.70 6.25 13.27
CA ILE A 162 12.40 7.12 14.23
C ILE A 162 11.58 8.39 14.49
N SER A 163 11.11 9.05 13.43
CA SER A 163 10.31 10.27 13.56
C SER A 163 8.99 10.04 14.30
N SER A 164 8.33 8.91 14.01
CA SER A 164 7.08 8.52 14.66
C SER A 164 7.27 8.26 16.16
N ILE A 165 8.35 7.59 16.57
CA ILE A 165 8.65 7.32 17.99
C ILE A 165 8.96 8.62 18.73
N VAL A 166 9.74 9.52 18.12
CA VAL A 166 10.08 10.82 18.72
C VAL A 166 8.85 11.72 18.85
N LEU A 167 7.92 11.67 17.89
CA LEU A 167 6.69 12.48 17.89
C LEU A 167 5.52 11.84 18.65
N ALA A 168 5.60 10.56 19.00
CA ALA A 168 4.59 9.83 19.76
C ALA A 168 4.02 10.58 20.99
N PRO A 169 4.82 11.22 21.87
CA PRO A 169 4.25 11.95 23.01
C PRO A 169 3.40 13.17 22.59
N LYS A 170 3.74 13.84 21.49
CA LYS A 170 2.95 14.98 20.96
C LYS A 170 1.63 14.50 20.40
N VAL A 171 1.64 13.40 19.66
CA VAL A 171 0.42 12.77 19.11
C VAL A 171 -0.48 12.31 20.26
N ALA A 172 0.08 11.69 21.30
CA ALA A 172 -0.68 11.25 22.47
C ALA A 172 -1.35 12.42 23.20
N ALA A 173 -0.65 13.55 23.37
CA ALA A 173 -1.24 14.75 23.96
C ALA A 173 -2.40 15.30 23.11
N ALA A 174 -2.18 15.48 21.80
CA ALA A 174 -3.21 15.97 20.88
C ALA A 174 -4.44 15.05 20.81
N SER A 175 -4.25 13.73 20.87
CA SER A 175 -5.34 12.76 20.94
C SER A 175 -6.18 12.93 22.20
N ARG A 176 -5.55 13.15 23.36
CA ARG A 176 -6.27 13.35 24.63
C ARG A 176 -7.13 14.61 24.59
N ASP A 177 -6.58 15.71 24.08
CA ASP A 177 -7.30 16.97 23.94
C ASP A 177 -8.50 16.83 23.00
N TYR A 178 -8.31 16.15 21.86
CA TYR A 178 -9.38 15.87 20.90
C TYR A 178 -10.52 15.05 21.52
N PHE A 179 -10.22 13.94 22.20
CA PHE A 179 -11.26 13.10 22.82
C PHE A 179 -11.96 13.80 23.99
N ALA A 180 -11.27 14.64 24.75
CA ALA A 180 -11.88 15.46 25.79
C ALA A 180 -12.87 16.49 25.21
N ALA A 181 -12.50 17.14 24.10
CA ALA A 181 -13.35 18.10 23.40
C ALA A 181 -14.57 17.45 22.73
N VAL A 182 -14.43 16.21 22.23
CA VAL A 182 -15.56 15.43 21.68
C VAL A 182 -16.54 15.02 22.78
N SER A 183 -16.03 14.53 23.91
CA SER A 183 -16.83 14.09 25.07
C SER A 183 -17.69 15.22 25.67
N THR A 184 -17.23 16.47 25.56
CA THR A 184 -17.98 17.65 26.04
C THR A 184 -19.00 18.20 25.05
N ARG A 185 -18.98 17.75 23.79
CA ARG A 185 -19.92 18.17 22.73
C ARG A 185 -21.07 17.18 22.50
N THR A 186 -21.01 16.00 23.10
CA THR A 186 -22.07 14.98 23.15
C THR A 186 -22.84 15.06 24.45
#